data_AF-A0A7K0SDQ4-F1
#
_entry.id   AF-A0A7K0SDQ4-F1
#
_cell.length_a   1.000
_cell.length_b   1.000
_cell.length_c   1.000
_cell.angle_alpha   90.00
_cell.angle_beta   90.00
_cell.angle_gamma   90.00
#
_symmetry.space_group_name_H-M   'P 1'
#
loop_
_entity.id
_entity.type
_entity.pdbx_description
1 polymer ?
#
loop_
_entity_poly.entity_id
_entity_poly.type
_entity_poly.pdbx_seq_one_letter_code
_entity_poly.pdbx_strand_id
1 'polypeptide(L)' 'TQVALLSKRIDEITQHLQTNKKDHHNRRGLLLMVGKRRRILQYLAKTDIERYRAIIEKLDLRR' A
#
# COMPACT_ATOMS: atom_id res chain seq x y z
N THR A 1 7.37 -6.00 -7.91
CA THR A 1 8.30 -5.03 -7.25
C THR A 1 7.61 -3.78 -6.74
N GLN A 2 6.69 -3.15 -7.50
CA GLN A 2 6.04 -1.90 -7.06
C GLN A 2 5.15 -2.01 -5.79
N VAL A 3 4.37 -3.08 -5.64
CA VAL A 3 3.47 -3.26 -4.48
C VAL A 3 4.26 -3.41 -3.17
N ALA A 4 5.37 -4.16 -3.19
CA ALA A 4 6.23 -4.36 -2.02
C ALA A 4 6.89 -3.04 -1.56
N LEU A 5 7.45 -2.28 -2.51
CA LEU A 5 8.07 -0.98 -2.21
C LEU A 5 7.04 0.03 -1.66
N LEU A 6 5.84 0.08 -2.27
CA LEU A 6 4.76 0.93 -1.78
C LEU A 6 4.30 0.51 -0.38
N SER A 7 4.24 -0.79 -0.10
CA SER A 7 3.82 -1.29 1.22
C SER A 7 4.83 -0.90 2.30
N LYS A 8 6.13 -1.15 2.07
CA LYS A 8 7.18 -0.72 2.99
C LYS A 8 7.11 0.79 3.28
N ARG A 9 6.93 1.61 2.24
CA ARG A 9 6.86 3.08 2.40
C ARG A 9 5.58 3.55 3.10
N ILE A 10 4.46 2.85 2.87
CA ILE A 10 3.21 3.09 3.59
C ILE A 10 3.42 2.81 5.08
N ASP A 11 4.12 1.73 5.44
CA ASP A 11 4.39 1.38 6.84
C ASP A 11 5.29 2.43 7.52
N GLU A 12 6.37 2.83 6.85
CA GLU A 12 7.29 3.89 7.33
C GLU A 12 6.55 5.22 7.59
N ILE A 13 5.71 5.66 6.65
CA ILE A 13 4.96 6.92 6.79
C ILE A 13 3.84 6.78 7.82
N THR A 14 3.22 5.61 7.92
CA THR A 14 2.20 5.34 8.95
C THR A 14 2.82 5.49 10.34
N GLN A 15 4.01 4.92 10.57
CA GLN A 15 4.75 5.09 11.83
C GLN A 15 5.11 6.56 12.09
N HIS A 16 5.63 7.27 11.09
CA HIS A 16 5.94 8.70 11.19
C HIS A 16 4.73 9.55 11.61
N LEU A 17 3.54 9.25 11.08
CA LEU A 17 2.31 9.99 11.37
C LEU A 17 1.72 9.69 12.76
N GLN A 18 2.11 8.59 13.42
CA GLN A 18 1.70 8.31 14.80
C GLN A 18 2.26 9.34 15.78
N THR A 19 3.52 9.76 15.56
CA THR A 19 4.18 10.82 16.34
C THR A 19 3.82 12.20 15.81
N ASN A 20 3.62 12.36 14.49
CA ASN A 20 3.32 13.64 13.83
C ASN A 20 1.83 13.77 13.44
N LYS A 21 0.93 13.76 14.42
CA LYS A 21 -0.53 13.71 14.18
C LYS A 21 -1.10 14.88 13.37
N LYS A 22 -0.42 16.03 13.36
CA LYS A 22 -0.80 17.28 12.66
C LYS A 22 -0.21 17.39 11.24
N ASP A 23 0.58 16.41 10.81
CA ASP A 23 1.16 16.43 9.46
C ASP A 23 0.14 15.97 8.41
N HIS A 24 -0.67 16.93 7.95
CA HIS A 24 -1.70 16.70 6.94
C HIS A 24 -1.12 16.52 5.53
N HIS A 25 0.05 17.09 5.24
CA HIS A 25 0.70 16.99 3.94
C HIS A 25 1.19 15.56 3.69
N ASN A 26 1.88 14.97 4.67
CA ASN A 26 2.33 13.59 4.57
C ASN A 26 1.17 12.61 4.64
N ARG A 27 0.10 12.91 5.39
CA ARG A 27 -1.14 12.10 5.35
C ARG A 27 -1.79 12.09 3.96
N ARG A 28 -1.80 13.21 3.25
CA ARG A 28 -2.27 13.26 1.85
C ARG A 28 -1.39 12.39 0.95
N GLY A 29 -0.07 12.47 1.10
CA GLY A 29 0.88 11.60 0.39
C GLY A 29 0.62 10.10 0.64
N LEU A 30 0.39 9.74 1.90
CA LEU A 30 0.02 8.37 2.32
C LEU A 30 -1.22 7.87 1.56
N LEU A 31 -2.30 8.67 1.53
CA LEU A 31 -3.53 8.30 0.84
C LEU A 31 -3.32 8.06 -0.67
N LEU A 32 -2.48 8.87 -1.31
CA LEU A 32 -2.12 8.69 -2.73
C LEU A 32 -1.36 7.37 -2.96
N MET A 33 -0.43 7.02 -2.07
CA MET A 33 0.30 5.74 -2.16
C MET A 33 -0.61 4.54 -1.93
N VAL A 34 -1.51 4.61 -0.94
CA VAL A 34 -2.52 3.58 -0.69
C VAL A 34 -3.43 3.40 -1.92
N GLY A 35 -3.90 4.51 -2.50
CA GLY A 35 -4.70 4.47 -3.73
C GLY A 35 -3.96 3.87 -4.93
N LYS A 36 -2.67 4.20 -5.10
CA LYS A 36 -1.83 3.60 -6.14
C LYS A 36 -1.66 2.09 -5.93
N ARG A 37 -1.37 1.64 -4.70
CA ARG A 37 -1.25 0.23 -4.35
C ARG A 37 -2.56 -0.51 -4.65
N ARG A 38 -3.70 0.06 -4.26
CA ARG A 38 -5.03 -0.52 -4.52
C ARG A 38 -5.31 -0.70 -6.01
N ARG A 39 -5.00 0.30 -6.85
CA ARG A 39 -5.19 0.20 -8.31
C ARG A 39 -4.34 -0.91 -8.92
N ILE A 40 -3.08 -1.05 -8.49
CA ILE A 40 -2.21 -2.12 -8.98
C ILE A 40 -2.76 -3.50 -8.58
N LEU A 41 -3.18 -3.66 -7.32
CA LEU A 41 -3.78 -4.91 -6.85
C LEU A 41 -5.08 -5.25 -7.56
N GLN A 42 -5.94 -4.25 -7.83
CA GLN A 42 -7.16 -4.44 -8.61
C GLN A 42 -6.87 -4.85 -10.05
N TYR A 43 -5.84 -4.26 -10.68
CA TYR A 43 -5.40 -4.67 -12.01
C TYR A 43 -4.94 -6.12 -12.00
N LEU A 44 -4.07 -6.50 -11.05
CA LEU A 44 -3.60 -7.88 -10.90
C LEU A 44 -4.74 -8.86 -10.64
N ALA A 45 -5.71 -8.51 -9.80
CA ALA A 45 -6.87 -9.37 -9.56
C ALA A 45 -7.70 -9.65 -10.83
N LYS A 46 -7.70 -8.74 -11.81
CA LYS A 46 -8.40 -8.91 -13.09
C LYS A 46 -7.58 -9.66 -14.14
N THR A 47 -6.24 -9.54 -14.10
CA THR A 47 -5.36 -10.08 -15.15
C THR A 47 -4.66 -11.38 -14.75
N ASP A 48 -4.31 -11.55 -13.48
CA ASP A 48 -3.55 -12.68 -12.95
C ASP A 48 -3.90 -12.90 -11.46
N ILE A 49 -4.90 -13.74 -11.24
CA ILE A 49 -5.45 -14.01 -9.90
C ILE A 49 -4.43 -14.73 -8.99
N GLU A 50 -3.59 -15.59 -9.55
CA GLU A 50 -2.57 -16.33 -8.80
C GLU A 50 -1.48 -15.39 -8.29
N ARG A 51 -1.01 -14.47 -9.14
CA ARG A 51 -0.07 -13.43 -8.73
C ARG A 51 -0.66 -12.48 -7.70
N TYR A 52 -1.94 -12.14 -7.82
CA TYR A 52 -2.64 -11.35 -6.80
C TYR A 52 -2.67 -12.07 -5.45
N ARG A 53 -3.05 -13.35 -5.42
CA ARG A 53 -3.09 -14.18 -4.20
C ARG A 53 -1.70 -14.28 -3.55
N ALA A 54 -0.68 -14.63 -4.33
CA ALA A 54 0.69 -14.74 -3.85
C ALA A 54 1.22 -13.43 -3.26
N ILE A 55 0.86 -12.27 -3.84
CA ILE A 55 1.26 -10.96 -3.31
C ILE A 55 0.53 -10.64 -2.01
N ILE A 56 -0.77 -10.92 -1.93
CA ILE A 56 -1.55 -10.69 -0.69
C ILE A 56 -1.02 -11.54 0.44
N GLU A 57 -0.78 -12.83 0.19
CA GLU A 57 -0.25 -13.75 1.19
C GLU A 57 1.15 -13.32 1.66
N LYS A 58 2.05 -12.98 0.71
CA LYS A 58 3.42 -12.57 1.04
C LYS A 58 3.50 -11.26 1.83
N LEU A 59 2.56 -10.35 1.64
CA LEU A 59 2.58 -9.02 2.25
C LEU A 59 1.56 -8.85 3.39
N ASP A 60 0.87 -9.92 3.80
CA ASP A 60 -0.20 -9.91 4.81
C ASP A 60 -1.20 -8.75 4.64
N LEU A 61 -1.58 -8.46 3.39
CA LEU A 61 -2.48 -7.35 3.08
C LEU A 61 -3.92 -7.77 3.34
N ARG A 62 -4.52 -7.28 4.44
CA ARG A 62 -5.93 -7.53 4.77
C ARG A 62 -6.88 -6.87 3.76
N ARG A 63 -7.99 -7.55 3.48
CA ARG A 63 -9.12 -7.06 2.68
C ARG A 63 -9.97 -6.07 3.45
#